data_AF-A0A2D6MRU6-F1
#
_entry.id   AF-A0A2D6MRU6-F1
#
_cell.length_a   1.000
_cell.length_b   1.000
_cell.length_c   1.000
_cell.angle_alpha   90.00
_cell.angle_beta   90.00
_cell.angle_gamma   90.00
#
_symmetry.space_group_name_H-M   'P 1'
#
loop_
_entity.id
_entity.type
_entity.pdbx_description
1 polymer ?
#
loop_
_entity_poly.entity_id
_entity_poly.type
_entity_poly.pdbx_seq_one_letter_code
_entity_poly.pdbx_strand_id
1 'polypeptide(L)'
;MRPTLTIFIDGLPFDQLEQMPFAREMASRARLVPSLGYSVNCQTELFTGQTPDELGFWCEWSAEPETSPFRAFRPLFKSLP
;
A
#
# COMPACT_ATOMS: atom_id res chain seq x y z
N MET A 1 -27.63 -2.95 5.65
CA MET A 1 -26.22 -2.82 6.08
C MET A 1 -26.15 -1.68 7.09
N ARG A 2 -25.36 -1.80 8.18
CA ARG A 2 -25.13 -0.68 9.10
C ARG A 2 -24.04 0.24 8.51
N PRO A 3 -24.17 1.57 8.64
CA PRO A 3 -23.09 2.48 8.25
C PRO A 3 -21.80 2.12 8.98
N THR A 4 -20.70 2.00 8.23
CA THR A 4 -19.39 1.62 8.77
C THR A 4 -18.39 2.72 8.43
N LEU A 5 -17.66 3.20 9.44
CA LEU A 5 -16.55 4.14 9.27
C LEU A 5 -15.24 3.35 9.43
N THR A 6 -14.40 3.39 8.39
CA THR A 6 -13.05 2.81 8.43
C THR A 6 -12.04 3.95 8.40
N ILE A 7 -11.11 3.97 9.35
CA ILE A 7 -10.07 5.00 9.48
C ILE A 7 -8.71 4.33 9.26
N PHE A 8 -7.96 4.81 8.27
CA PHE A 8 -6.59 4.37 8.00
C PHE A 8 -5.59 5.32 8.64
N ILE A 9 -4.64 4.76 9.37
CA ILE A 9 -3.53 5.49 9.97
C ILE A 9 -2.25 4.90 9.38
N ASP A 10 -1.55 5.71 8.58
CA ASP A 10 -0.34 5.25 7.90
C ASP A 10 0.79 5.01 8.91
N GLY A 11 1.50 3.89 8.74
CA GLY A 11 2.68 3.55 9.54
C GLY A 11 2.44 3.32 11.04
N LEU A 12 1.21 3.06 11.50
CA LEU A 12 0.93 2.82 12.93
C LEU A 12 1.39 1.42 13.38
N PRO A 13 2.46 1.29 14.19
CA PRO A 13 2.93 -0.02 14.63
C PRO A 13 2.01 -0.61 15.69
N PHE A 14 1.69 -1.90 15.58
CA PHE A 14 0.80 -2.58 16.52
C PHE A 14 1.29 -2.50 17.98
N ASP A 15 2.60 -2.56 18.19
CA ASP A 15 3.18 -2.56 19.54
C ASP A 15 3.10 -1.19 20.24
N GLN A 16 2.78 -0.13 19.49
CA GLN A 16 2.56 1.20 20.05
C GLN A 16 1.18 1.39 20.66
N LEU A 17 0.22 0.51 20.37
CA LEU A 17 -1.16 0.66 20.84
C LEU A 17 -1.25 0.70 22.38
N GLU A 18 -0.38 -0.03 23.07
CA GLU A 18 -0.36 -0.07 24.55
C GLU A 18 0.06 1.27 25.18
N GLN A 19 0.75 2.14 24.43
CA GLN A 19 1.13 3.48 24.89
C GLN A 19 0.11 4.56 24.52
N MET A 20 -0.97 4.20 23.81
CA MET A 20 -2.00 5.13 23.31
C MET A 20 -3.28 4.97 24.12
N PRO A 21 -3.63 5.93 25.02
CA PRO A 21 -4.78 5.79 25.92
C PRO A 21 -6.09 5.44 25.22
N PHE A 22 -6.41 6.14 24.13
CA PHE A 22 -7.62 5.88 23.36
C PHE A 22 -7.63 4.51 22.67
N ALA A 23 -6.51 4.09 22.07
CA ALA A 23 -6.45 2.82 21.34
C ALA A 23 -6.41 1.61 22.28
N ARG A 24 -5.74 1.74 23.44
CA ARG A 24 -5.69 0.71 24.49
C ARG A 24 -7.06 0.43 25.11
N GLU A 25 -8.02 1.34 24.99
CA GLU A 25 -9.38 1.17 25.51
C GLU A 25 -10.38 0.65 24.45
N MET A 26 -9.93 0.43 23.20
CA MET A 26 -10.78 -0.14 22.16
C MET A 26 -11.22 -1.56 22.50
N ALA A 27 -12.49 -1.87 22.22
CA ALA A 27 -13.14 -3.15 22.54
C ALA A 27 -12.43 -4.39 21.96
N SER A 28 -11.72 -4.21 20.85
CA SER A 28 -10.95 -5.27 20.21
C SER A 28 -9.69 -4.70 19.58
N ARG A 29 -8.59 -5.45 19.65
CA ARG A 29 -7.34 -5.18 18.95
C ARG A 29 -6.84 -6.47 18.33
N ALA A 30 -6.42 -6.41 17.07
CA ALA A 30 -5.81 -7.53 16.38
C ALA A 30 -4.58 -7.06 15.61
N ARG A 31 -3.50 -7.84 15.66
CA ARG A 31 -2.30 -7.57 14.88
C ARG A 31 -2.58 -7.92 13.42
N LEU A 32 -2.40 -6.96 12.53
CA LEU A 32 -2.39 -7.18 11.08
C LEU A 32 -0.96 -7.41 10.62
N VAL A 33 -0.77 -8.39 9.73
CA VAL A 33 0.50 -8.65 9.06
C VAL A 33 0.33 -8.19 7.62
N PRO A 34 0.92 -7.06 7.22
CA PRO A 34 0.84 -6.61 5.83
C PRO A 34 1.69 -7.53 4.93
N SER A 35 1.32 -7.60 3.65
CA SER A 35 2.22 -8.16 2.65
C SER A 35 3.39 -7.21 2.39
N LEU A 36 4.31 -7.63 1.52
CA LEU A 36 5.38 -6.76 1.04
C LEU A 36 4.77 -5.67 0.15
N GLY A 37 5.07 -4.40 0.43
CA GLY A 37 4.66 -3.30 -0.42
C GLY A 37 4.51 -1.97 0.32
N TYR A 38 3.68 -1.10 -0.24
CA TYR A 38 3.37 0.23 0.27
C TYR A 38 1.95 0.29 0.86
N SER A 39 1.61 1.40 1.52
CA SER A 39 0.28 1.59 2.12
C SER A 39 -0.87 1.45 1.09
N VAL A 40 -0.65 1.80 -0.17
CA VAL A 40 -1.61 1.59 -1.28
C VAL A 40 -1.90 0.10 -1.56
N ASN A 41 -0.91 -0.78 -1.40
CA ASN A 41 -1.10 -2.23 -1.54
C ASN A 41 -1.91 -2.76 -0.36
N CYS A 42 -1.52 -2.40 0.86
CA CYS A 42 -2.18 -2.85 2.08
C CYS A 42 -3.67 -2.49 2.11
N GLN A 43 -4.04 -1.29 1.67
CA GLN A 43 -5.45 -0.86 1.59
C GLN A 43 -6.22 -1.73 0.59
N THR A 44 -5.64 -1.98 -0.58
CA THR A 44 -6.32 -2.73 -1.63
C THR A 44 -6.47 -4.20 -1.26
N GLU A 45 -5.42 -4.81 -0.71
CA GLU A 45 -5.47 -6.17 -0.17
C GLU A 45 -6.52 -6.31 0.93
N LEU A 46 -6.61 -5.34 1.85
CA LEU A 46 -7.57 -5.37 2.95
C LEU A 46 -9.02 -5.41 2.46
N PHE A 47 -9.33 -4.68 1.38
CA PHE A 47 -10.70 -4.59 0.86
C PHE A 47 -11.05 -5.64 -0.19
N THR A 48 -10.06 -6.13 -0.95
CA THR A 48 -10.30 -7.02 -2.10
C THR A 48 -9.85 -8.45 -1.86
N GLY A 49 -8.95 -8.66 -0.90
CA GLY A 49 -8.27 -9.94 -0.67
C GLY A 49 -7.27 -10.33 -1.77
N GLN A 50 -7.01 -9.44 -2.74
CA GLN A 50 -6.10 -9.70 -3.86
C GLN A 50 -4.75 -9.02 -3.63
N THR A 51 -3.69 -9.74 -3.97
CA THR A 51 -2.31 -9.27 -3.95
C THR A 51 -2.04 -8.24 -5.07
N PRO A 52 -0.97 -7.44 -4.95
CA PRO A 52 -0.54 -6.51 -6.00
C PRO A 52 -0.38 -7.15 -7.38
N ASP A 53 0.15 -8.38 -7.43
CA ASP A 53 0.37 -9.13 -8.66
C ASP A 53 -0.95 -9.56 -9.32
N GLU A 54 -1.93 -9.99 -8.53
CA GLU A 54 -3.27 -10.35 -9.02
C GLU A 54 -4.02 -9.12 -9.58
N LEU A 55 -3.79 -7.96 -8.99
CA LEU A 55 -4.37 -6.69 -9.43
C LEU A 55 -3.62 -6.07 -10.61
N GLY A 56 -2.38 -6.50 -10.87
CA GLY A 56 -1.48 -5.86 -11.84
C GLY A 56 -1.08 -4.44 -11.44
N PHE A 57 -1.11 -4.12 -10.14
CA PHE A 57 -0.76 -2.80 -9.61
C PHE A 57 0.11 -2.92 -8.38
N TRP A 58 1.37 -2.50 -8.50
CA TRP A 58 2.31 -2.40 -7.39
C TRP A 58 2.26 -1.02 -6.74
N CYS A 59 2.65 0.05 -7.45
CA CYS A 59 2.49 1.42 -6.98
C CYS A 59 2.46 2.38 -8.16
N GLU A 60 2.38 3.68 -7.87
CA GLU A 60 2.39 4.75 -8.87
C GLU A 60 3.72 4.82 -9.66
N TRP A 61 4.78 4.25 -9.10
CA TRP A 61 6.11 4.21 -9.69
C TRP A 61 6.42 2.81 -10.20
N SER A 62 6.13 2.60 -11.48
CA SER A 62 6.38 1.32 -12.15
C SER A 62 7.29 1.52 -13.36
N ALA A 63 8.16 0.55 -13.60
CA ALA A 63 9.11 0.56 -14.70
C ALA A 63 8.46 -0.06 -15.94
N GLU A 64 7.72 0.75 -16.72
CA GLU A 64 7.00 0.27 -17.91
C GLU A 64 7.60 0.84 -19.21
N PRO A 65 8.68 0.24 -19.77
CA PRO A 65 9.35 0.75 -20.95
C PRO A 65 8.45 0.90 -22.19
N GLU A 66 7.44 0.03 -22.30
CA GLU A 66 6.61 -0.06 -23.51
C GLU A 66 5.50 0.99 -23.57
N THR A 67 5.00 1.41 -22.40
CA THR A 67 3.97 2.45 -22.23
C THR A 67 4.53 3.78 -21.72
N SER A 68 5.83 3.85 -21.43
CA SER A 68 6.50 5.05 -20.95
C SER A 68 6.28 6.25 -21.89
N PRO A 69 5.93 7.44 -21.38
CA PRO A 69 5.87 8.66 -22.18
C PRO A 69 7.23 9.04 -22.77
N PHE A 70 8.33 8.52 -22.21
CA PHE A 70 9.69 8.75 -22.67
C PHE A 70 10.23 7.65 -23.61
N ARG A 71 9.39 6.69 -24.03
CA ARG A 71 9.80 5.57 -24.89
C ARG A 71 10.53 6.02 -26.15
N ALA A 72 10.08 7.09 -26.81
CA ALA A 72 10.73 7.62 -28.01
C ALA A 72 12.16 8.12 -27.76
N PHE A 73 12.46 8.55 -26.54
CA PHE A 73 13.77 9.08 -26.13
C PHE A 73 14.70 8.00 -25.57
N ARG A 74 14.27 6.73 -25.54
CA ARG A 74 15.07 5.59 -25.05
C ARG A 74 16.49 5.51 -25.66
N PRO A 75 16.72 5.82 -26.95
CA PRO A 75 18.07 5.85 -27.50
C PRO A 75 18.99 6.90 -26.86
N LEU A 76 18.46 8.07 -26.47
CA LEU A 76 19.23 9.14 -25.80
C LEU A 76 19.64 8.74 -24.38
N PHE A 77 18.80 7.98 -23.68
CA PHE A 77 19.13 7.49 -22.34
C PHE A 77 20.13 6.34 -22.33
N LYS A 78 20.21 5.55 -23.43
CA LYS A 78 21.23 4.50 -23.58
C LYS A 78 22.66 5.03 -23.76
N SER A 79 22.81 6.31 -24.14
CA SER A 79 24.11 6.97 -24.30
C SER A 79 24.58 7.74 -23.06
N LEU A 80 23.78 7.77 -22.00
CA LEU A 80 24.20 8.31 -20.70
C LEU A 80 24.96 7.22 -19.93
N PRO A 81 26.10 7.58 -19.30
CA PRO A 81 26.97 6.62 -18.61
C PRO A 81 26.30 5.94 -17.42
#